data_AF-A0A9P5R2R8-F1
#
_entry.id   AF-A0A9P5R2R8-F1
#
_cell.length_a   1.000
_cell.length_b   1.000
_cell.length_c   1.000
_cell.angle_alpha   90.00
_cell.angle_beta   90.00
_cell.angle_gamma   90.00
#
_symmetry.space_group_name_H-M   'P 1'
#
loop_
_entity.id
_entity.type
_entity.pdbx_description
1 polymer ?
#
loop_
_entity_poly.entity_id
_entity_poly.type
_entity_poly.pdbx_seq_one_letter_code
_entity_poly.pdbx_strand_id
1 'polypeptide(L)'
;MSPSTHQHSSGKNTVARIIWEGSIPIQFIWDPAEAQGHALEPFFVEVPRCSYLSLIASQIRQHFAGKRLNFSPDESEIWFDYKGTPLKWYAFIDIFYKGGSIILSFDIAYGITNNNDEDF
;
A
#
# COMPACT_ATOMS: atom_id res chain seq x y z
N MET A 1 -35.94 34.05 -32.85
CA MET A 1 -35.89 33.40 -31.52
C MET A 1 -34.52 32.77 -31.39
N SER A 2 -33.63 33.37 -30.61
CA SER A 2 -32.27 32.85 -30.40
C SER A 2 -32.30 31.81 -29.27
N PRO A 3 -31.56 30.69 -29.35
CA PRO A 3 -31.59 29.67 -28.32
C PRO A 3 -30.81 30.14 -27.08
N SER A 4 -31.44 30.07 -25.92
CA SER A 4 -30.83 30.32 -24.62
C SER A 4 -29.81 29.22 -24.30
N THR A 5 -28.52 29.56 -24.41
CA THR A 5 -27.42 28.70 -23.97
C THR A 5 -27.51 28.54 -22.45
N HIS A 6 -27.90 27.36 -21.99
CA HIS A 6 -27.70 26.96 -20.60
C HIS A 6 -26.19 26.93 -20.32
N GLN A 7 -25.69 27.95 -19.63
CA GLN A 7 -24.35 27.91 -19.07
C GLN A 7 -24.32 26.83 -17.99
N HIS A 8 -23.76 25.66 -18.32
CA HIS A 8 -23.34 24.71 -17.32
C HIS A 8 -22.15 25.36 -16.60
N SER A 9 -22.38 25.88 -15.39
CA SER A 9 -21.31 26.33 -14.52
C SER A 9 -20.35 25.16 -14.33
N SER A 10 -19.20 25.18 -15.02
CA SER A 10 -18.09 24.25 -14.82
C SER A 10 -17.46 24.55 -13.46
N GLY A 11 -18.21 24.27 -12.40
CA GLY A 11 -17.70 24.23 -11.04
C GLY A 11 -16.80 23.01 -10.97
N LYS A 12 -15.50 23.21 -11.20
CA LYS A 12 -14.49 22.21 -10.85
C LYS A 12 -14.74 21.85 -9.39
N ASN A 13 -15.25 20.66 -9.13
CA ASN A 13 -15.52 20.18 -7.77
C ASN A 13 -14.17 20.06 -7.05
N THR A 14 -13.78 21.17 -6.42
CA THR A 14 -12.43 21.36 -5.87
C THR A 14 -12.22 20.47 -4.66
N VAL A 15 -13.30 20.17 -3.93
CA VAL A 15 -13.30 19.21 -2.82
C VAL A 15 -13.02 17.80 -3.31
N ALA A 16 -13.72 17.32 -4.34
CA ALA A 16 -13.48 15.99 -4.90
C ALA A 16 -12.04 15.86 -5.43
N ARG A 17 -11.51 16.92 -6.05
CA ARG A 17 -10.12 16.95 -6.53
C ARG A 17 -9.11 16.87 -5.38
N ILE A 18 -9.27 17.70 -4.35
CA ILE A 18 -8.42 17.63 -3.14
C ILE A 18 -8.49 16.24 -2.52
N ILE A 19 -9.67 15.61 -2.54
CA ILE A 19 -9.85 14.28 -1.99
C ILE A 19 -9.07 13.23 -2.78
N TRP A 20 -9.15 13.30 -4.11
CA TRP A 20 -8.54 12.34 -5.04
C TRP A 20 -7.01 12.49 -5.13
N GLU A 21 -6.52 13.73 -5.09
CA GLU A 21 -5.09 14.06 -5.20
C GLU A 21 -4.35 13.94 -3.87
N GLY A 22 -5.05 13.71 -2.75
CA GLY A 22 -4.43 13.56 -1.43
C GLY A 22 -3.54 12.31 -1.34
N SER A 23 -2.40 12.44 -0.67
CA SER A 23 -1.49 11.34 -0.35
C SER A 23 -1.38 11.12 1.16
N ILE A 24 -0.90 9.94 1.53
CA ILE A 24 -0.59 9.57 2.91
C ILE A 24 0.87 9.09 2.98
N PRO A 25 1.69 9.62 3.91
CA PRO A 25 3.00 9.06 4.20
C PRO A 25 2.87 7.67 4.83
N ILE A 26 3.50 6.69 4.21
CA ILE A 26 3.58 5.32 4.73
C ILE A 26 5.04 4.93 4.92
N GLN A 27 5.33 4.34 6.07
CA GLN A 27 6.58 3.66 6.37
C GLN A 27 6.37 2.15 6.29
N PHE A 28 7.11 1.49 5.42
CA PHE A 28 7.19 0.04 5.33
C PHE A 28 8.44 -0.46 6.04
N ILE A 29 8.24 -1.37 6.98
CA ILE A 29 9.32 -2.06 7.69
C ILE A 29 9.25 -3.55 7.40
N TRP A 30 10.42 -4.16 7.20
CA TRP A 30 10.50 -5.61 7.12
C TRP A 30 10.20 -6.22 8.49
N ASP A 31 9.46 -7.33 8.54
CA ASP A 31 9.17 -8.02 9.81
C ASP A 31 10.47 -8.40 10.54
N PRO A 32 10.72 -7.84 11.75
CA PRO A 32 11.91 -8.17 12.54
C PRO A 32 12.10 -9.67 12.81
N ALA A 33 11.01 -10.44 12.91
CA ALA A 33 11.06 -11.89 13.10
C ALA A 33 11.69 -12.61 11.90
N GLU A 34 11.33 -12.18 10.68
CA GLU A 34 11.89 -12.73 9.45
C GLU A 34 13.27 -12.15 9.12
N ALA A 35 13.61 -10.97 9.64
CA ALA A 35 14.86 -10.28 9.35
C ALA A 35 16.11 -11.05 9.81
N GLN A 36 16.00 -12.04 10.70
CA GLN A 36 17.14 -12.82 11.23
C GLN A 36 18.32 -11.93 11.66
N GLY A 37 18.02 -10.78 12.28
CA GLY A 37 19.02 -9.81 12.74
C GLY A 37 19.58 -8.86 11.66
N HIS A 38 19.16 -8.95 10.40
CA HIS A 38 19.49 -7.96 9.37
C HIS A 38 18.55 -6.77 9.47
N ALA A 39 19.01 -5.66 10.05
CA ALA A 39 18.26 -4.41 10.05
C ALA A 39 18.24 -3.83 8.63
N LEU A 40 17.13 -4.03 7.91
CA LEU A 40 16.89 -3.35 6.64
C LEU A 40 16.41 -1.92 6.91
N GLU A 41 16.90 -0.97 6.11
CA GLU A 41 16.41 0.40 6.18
C GLU A 41 14.91 0.44 5.83
N PRO A 42 14.09 1.17 6.62
CA PRO A 42 12.68 1.33 6.31
C PRO A 42 12.46 2.02 4.96
N PHE A 43 11.40 1.62 4.26
CA PHE A 43 10.99 2.23 3.00
C PHE A 43 9.87 3.25 3.25
N PHE A 44 10.12 4.52 2.98
CA PHE A 44 9.15 5.60 3.13
C PHE A 44 8.61 6.02 1.76
N VAL A 45 7.29 6.08 1.61
CA VAL A 45 6.63 6.48 0.38
C VAL A 45 5.32 7.22 0.64
N GLU A 46 5.05 8.24 -0.15
CA GLU A 46 3.75 8.92 -0.21
C GLU A 46 2.84 8.14 -1.15
N VAL A 47 1.71 7.64 -0.63
CA VAL A 47 0.78 6.83 -1.42
C VAL A 47 -0.54 7.57 -1.61
N PRO A 48 -1.14 7.56 -2.81
CA PRO A 48 -2.46 8.15 -3.00
C PRO A 48 -3.46 7.55 -2.01
N ARG A 49 -4.21 8.42 -1.33
CA ARG A 49 -5.17 7.99 -0.30
C ARG A 49 -6.24 7.05 -0.86
N CYS A 50 -6.67 7.30 -2.10
CA CYS A 50 -7.60 6.45 -2.83
C CYS A 50 -6.87 5.33 -3.60
N SER A 51 -6.04 4.56 -2.90
CA SER A 51 -5.27 3.44 -3.45
C SER A 51 -5.40 2.18 -2.58
N TYR A 52 -4.91 1.06 -3.12
CA TYR A 52 -4.85 -0.25 -2.48
C TYR A 52 -3.41 -0.64 -2.18
N LEU A 53 -3.21 -1.47 -1.15
CA LEU A 53 -1.89 -1.99 -0.80
C LEU A 53 -1.23 -2.79 -1.93
N SER A 54 -2.03 -3.55 -2.69
CA SER A 54 -1.57 -4.34 -3.85
C SER A 54 -0.84 -3.51 -4.91
N LEU A 55 -1.22 -2.24 -5.11
CA LEU A 55 -0.58 -1.36 -6.09
C LEU A 55 0.82 -0.89 -5.66
N ILE A 56 1.09 -0.92 -4.35
CA ILE A 56 2.37 -0.50 -3.76
C ILE A 56 3.30 -1.71 -3.62
N ALA A 57 2.74 -2.92 -3.51
CA ALA A 57 3.50 -4.14 -3.31
C ALA A 57 4.63 -4.33 -4.34
N SER A 58 4.41 -3.99 -5.61
CA SER A 58 5.46 -4.03 -6.65
C SER A 58 6.62 -3.06 -6.37
N GLN A 59 6.33 -1.86 -5.89
CA GLN A 59 7.34 -0.86 -5.53
C GLN A 59 8.15 -1.31 -4.32
N ILE A 60 7.49 -1.91 -3.32
CA ILE A 60 8.14 -2.49 -2.15
C ILE A 60 9.06 -3.63 -2.60
N ARG A 61 8.57 -4.53 -3.45
CA ARG A 61 9.40 -5.61 -4.01
C ARG A 61 10.63 -5.07 -4.70
N GLN A 62 10.48 -4.10 -5.60
CA GLN A 62 11.62 -3.49 -6.28
C GLN A 62 12.59 -2.79 -5.32
N HIS A 63 12.08 -2.14 -4.27
CA HIS A 63 12.92 -1.45 -3.29
C HIS A 63 13.81 -2.41 -2.48
N PHE A 64 13.28 -3.59 -2.14
CA PHE A 64 14.01 -4.61 -1.38
C PHE A 64 14.71 -5.65 -2.27
N ALA A 65 14.54 -5.56 -3.61
CA ALA A 65 15.25 -6.37 -4.60
C ALA A 65 16.76 -6.25 -4.42
N GLY A 66 17.44 -7.39 -4.26
CA GLY A 66 18.90 -7.44 -4.09
C GLY A 66 19.41 -6.95 -2.72
N LYS A 67 18.56 -6.43 -1.82
CA LYS A 67 18.94 -6.12 -0.43
C LYS A 67 18.99 -7.38 0.45
N ARG A 68 18.44 -8.50 -0.02
CA ARG A 68 18.48 -9.81 0.64
C ARG A 68 18.78 -10.92 -0.35
N LEU A 69 19.65 -11.84 0.04
CA LEU A 69 20.13 -12.96 -0.81
C LEU A 69 19.02 -13.89 -1.30
N ASN A 70 17.90 -13.96 -0.58
CA ASN A 70 16.79 -14.87 -0.89
C ASN A 70 15.52 -14.12 -1.34
N PHE A 71 15.62 -12.89 -1.85
CA PHE A 71 14.44 -12.14 -2.27
C PHE A 71 14.42 -11.96 -3.79
N SER A 72 13.46 -12.64 -4.45
CA SER A 72 13.18 -12.51 -5.87
C SER A 72 11.90 -11.69 -6.06
N PRO A 73 11.96 -10.46 -6.61
CA PRO A 73 10.79 -9.57 -6.71
C PRO A 73 9.67 -10.09 -7.64
N ASP A 74 9.94 -11.07 -8.47
CA ASP A 74 8.95 -11.64 -9.40
C ASP A 74 8.25 -12.89 -8.85
N GLU A 75 8.83 -13.54 -7.83
CA GLU A 75 8.34 -14.82 -7.27
C GLU A 75 7.86 -14.70 -5.81
N SER A 76 8.03 -13.53 -5.20
CA SER A 76 7.69 -13.29 -3.79
C SER A 76 6.30 -12.71 -3.62
N GLU A 77 5.48 -13.39 -2.83
CA GLU A 77 4.21 -12.83 -2.35
C GLU A 77 4.48 -11.99 -1.10
N ILE A 78 3.97 -10.76 -1.07
CA ILE A 78 4.09 -9.85 0.07
C ILE A 78 2.79 -9.88 0.86
N TRP A 79 2.92 -10.10 2.15
CA TRP A 79 1.86 -9.91 3.12
C TRP A 79 2.14 -8.66 3.95
N PHE A 80 1.07 -8.00 4.38
CA PHE A 80 1.15 -6.77 5.16
C PHE A 80 0.59 -7.02 6.54
N ASP A 81 1.23 -6.44 7.54
CA ASP A 81 0.77 -6.43 8.91
C ASP A 81 0.63 -4.98 9.40
N TYR A 82 -0.46 -4.72 10.11
CA TYR A 82 -0.64 -3.48 10.85
C TYR A 82 -0.89 -3.78 12.31
N LYS A 83 0.12 -3.51 13.14
CA LYS A 83 0.07 -3.66 14.61
C LYS A 83 -0.25 -5.10 15.06
N GLY A 84 0.31 -6.10 14.38
CA GLY A 84 0.11 -7.52 14.67
C GLY A 84 -1.18 -8.10 14.06
N THR A 85 -1.87 -7.34 13.21
CA THR A 85 -3.01 -7.82 12.43
C THR A 85 -2.62 -7.94 10.95
N PRO A 86 -2.65 -9.17 10.38
CA PRO A 86 -2.49 -9.37 8.94
C PRO A 86 -3.56 -8.62 8.15
N LEU A 87 -3.15 -7.92 7.11
CA LEU A 87 -4.02 -7.15 6.23
C LEU A 87 -4.31 -7.92 4.95
N LYS A 88 -5.57 -7.87 4.53
CA LYS A 88 -5.96 -8.34 3.20
C LYS A 88 -5.33 -7.44 2.14
N TRP A 89 -4.79 -8.02 1.07
CA TRP A 89 -4.12 -7.31 -0.04
C TRP A 89 -5.00 -6.25 -0.73
N TYR A 90 -6.32 -6.44 -0.71
CA TYR A 90 -7.32 -5.50 -1.24
C TYR A 90 -7.81 -4.47 -0.21
N ALA A 91 -7.17 -4.34 0.95
CA ALA A 91 -7.53 -3.32 1.92
C ALA A 91 -7.19 -1.91 1.38
N PHE A 92 -8.17 -1.00 1.46
CA PHE A 92 -7.97 0.40 1.14
C PHE A 92 -7.10 1.07 2.20
N ILE A 93 -6.12 1.85 1.75
CA ILE A 93 -5.16 2.54 2.62
C ILE A 93 -5.86 3.50 3.60
N ASP A 94 -6.88 4.20 3.11
CA ASP A 94 -7.62 5.21 3.88
C ASP A 94 -8.24 4.65 5.17
N ILE A 95 -8.59 3.36 5.20
CA ILE A 95 -9.17 2.71 6.39
C ILE A 95 -8.20 2.76 7.59
N PHE A 96 -6.90 2.69 7.32
CA PHE A 96 -5.84 2.70 8.34
C PHE A 96 -5.38 4.11 8.72
N TYR A 97 -5.76 5.13 7.95
CA TYR A 97 -5.35 6.50 8.21
C TYR A 97 -6.13 7.11 9.38
N LYS A 98 -5.39 7.61 10.38
CA LYS A 98 -5.96 8.27 11.58
C LYS A 98 -5.41 9.69 11.80
N GLY A 99 -4.99 10.38 10.72
CA GLY A 99 -4.52 11.77 10.79
C GLY A 99 -3.02 11.96 11.00
N GLY A 100 -2.20 10.99 10.58
CA GLY A 100 -0.73 11.03 10.64
C GLY A 100 -0.12 9.91 9.80
N SER A 101 1.17 9.62 9.95
CA SER A 101 1.82 8.56 9.17
C SER A 101 1.34 7.15 9.56
N ILE A 102 1.22 6.27 8.56
CA ILE A 102 0.92 4.85 8.77
C ILE A 102 2.25 4.08 8.78
N ILE A 103 2.43 3.21 9.76
CA ILE A 103 3.54 2.25 9.79
C ILE A 103 2.95 0.88 9.48
N LEU A 104 3.43 0.26 8.41
CA LEU A 104 3.06 -1.09 8.00
C LEU A 104 4.30 -1.97 8.09
N SER A 105 4.16 -3.11 8.74
CA SER A 105 5.12 -4.19 8.62
C SER A 105 4.76 -5.02 7.40
N PHE A 106 5.74 -5.64 6.77
CA PHE A 106 5.49 -6.62 5.72
C PHE A 106 6.45 -7.79 5.85
N ASP A 107 5.94 -8.95 5.51
CA ASP A 107 6.62 -10.23 5.49
C ASP A 107 6.45 -10.86 4.11
N ILE A 108 7.33 -11.81 3.80
CA ILE A 108 7.32 -12.47 2.51
C ILE A 108 7.00 -13.93 2.71
N ALA A 109 5.82 -14.32 2.23
CA ALA A 109 5.56 -15.72 1.97
C ALA A 109 6.45 -16.13 0.81
N TYR A 110 7.59 -16.73 1.14
CA TYR A 110 8.19 -17.72 0.26
C TYR A 110 7.08 -18.69 -0.08
N GLY A 111 6.82 -18.92 -1.37
CA GLY A 111 5.85 -19.90 -1.83
C GLY A 111 6.18 -21.30 -1.32
N ILE A 112 5.94 -21.54 -0.03
CA ILE A 112 5.57 -22.83 0.48
C ILE A 112 4.11 -22.90 0.06
N THR A 113 3.84 -23.77 -0.90
CA THR A 113 2.49 -24.21 -1.23
C THR A 113 1.89 -24.91 0.00
N ASN A 114 1.60 -24.16 1.05
CA ASN A 114 0.77 -24.64 2.13
C ASN A 114 -0.62 -24.13 1.79
N ASN A 115 -1.37 -25.04 1.16
CA ASN A 115 -2.82 -25.01 1.04
C ASN A 115 -3.45 -24.82 2.42
N ASN A 116 -3.45 -23.59 2.91
CA ASN A 116 -4.32 -23.14 3.98
C ASN A 116 -5.22 -22.02 3.44
N ASP A 117 -5.76 -22.25 2.24
CA ASP A 117 -7.10 -21.81 1.94
C ASP A 117 -8.03 -22.62 2.85
N GLU A 118 -8.24 -22.19 4.10
CA GLU A 118 -9.53 -22.27 4.81
C GLU A 118 -9.52 -21.28 6.00
N ASP A 119 -10.51 -20.39 5.96
CA ASP A 119 -11.14 -19.70 7.09
C ASP A 119 -10.45 -18.49 7.78
N PHE A 120 -10.78 -17.28 7.29
CA PHE A 120 -11.50 -16.15 7.97
C PHE A 120 -11.08 -14.74 7.44
#